data_AF-A0A7Y2GP72-F1
#
_entry.id   AF-A0A7Y2GP72-F1
#
_cell.length_a   1.000
_cell.length_b   1.000
_cell.length_c   1.000
_cell.angle_alpha   90.00
_cell.angle_beta   90.00
_cell.angle_gamma   90.00
#
_symmetry.space_group_name_H-M   'P 1'
#
loop_
_entity.id
_entity.type
_entity.pdbx_description
1 polymer ?
#
loop_
_entity_poly.entity_id
_entity_poly.type
_entity_poly.pdbx_seq_one_letter_code
_entity_poly.pdbx_strand_id
1 'polypeptide(L)'
;LHTGVVSSLKWQVIFNTVFKTPGKRTPLKGAADFYMLLHRGKSGKKANPIFYVSHSPWNLYRYLELFLQKNNFPKGPILLRNLPKFRKRKDDEEEKPQKQKEILNILKTYPSLKFILIGDSGEHDADIYKEIAEIQPDRILAIYLRSVARRSKMERVRGLYENYKTTPVLFVENSEQAVAHAKENSFI
;
A
#
# COMPACT_ATOMS: atom_id res chain seq x y z
N LEU A 1 11.17 35.41 -12.19
CA LEU A 1 11.69 34.03 -12.06
C LEU A 1 10.61 33.04 -12.50
N HIS A 2 10.56 32.71 -13.79
CA HIS A 2 9.67 31.70 -14.35
C HIS A 2 10.30 30.32 -14.18
N THR A 3 9.84 29.52 -13.22
CA THR A 3 10.32 28.14 -13.05
C THR A 3 9.49 27.20 -13.93
N GLY A 4 9.96 26.96 -15.15
CA GLY A 4 9.32 26.15 -16.19
C GLY A 4 9.23 24.65 -15.91
N VAL A 5 8.63 24.24 -14.79
CA VAL A 5 8.24 22.84 -14.55
C VAL A 5 6.87 22.76 -13.87
N VAL A 6 5.83 23.21 -14.55
CA VAL A 6 4.45 22.81 -14.23
C VAL A 6 3.80 22.19 -15.46
N SER A 7 4.36 21.06 -15.90
CA SER A 7 3.68 20.21 -16.87
C SER A 7 3.10 19.01 -16.13
N SER A 8 1.78 18.97 -16.02
CA SER A 8 1.00 17.82 -15.53
C SER A 8 1.37 16.52 -16.25
N LEU A 9 1.76 16.61 -17.53
CA LEU A 9 2.22 15.50 -18.37
C LEU A 9 3.57 14.93 -17.93
N LYS A 10 4.55 15.77 -17.57
CA LYS A 10 5.87 15.30 -17.07
C LYS A 10 5.73 14.55 -15.73
N TRP A 11 4.77 14.95 -14.90
CA TRP A 11 4.47 14.30 -13.63
C TRP A 11 3.66 13.01 -13.77
N GLN A 12 2.75 12.94 -14.73
CA GLN A 12 2.14 11.66 -15.12
C GLN A 12 3.23 10.68 -15.55
N VAL A 13 4.26 11.12 -16.27
CA VAL A 13 5.39 10.25 -16.67
C VAL A 13 6.24 9.81 -15.48
N ILE A 14 6.52 10.66 -14.48
CA ILE A 14 7.25 10.25 -13.26
C ILE A 14 6.41 9.28 -12.43
N PHE A 15 5.11 9.54 -12.29
CA PHE A 15 4.15 8.63 -11.65
C PHE A 15 4.08 7.30 -12.41
N ASN A 16 4.02 7.34 -13.74
CA ASN A 16 4.06 6.19 -14.64
C ASN A 16 5.41 5.45 -14.60
N THR A 17 6.48 6.09 -14.14
CA THR A 17 7.84 5.55 -14.10
C THR A 17 8.15 4.89 -12.76
N VAL A 18 7.66 5.47 -11.64
CA VAL A 18 7.75 4.88 -10.30
C VAL A 18 6.68 3.79 -10.10
N PHE A 19 5.46 4.02 -10.61
CA PHE A 19 4.35 3.07 -10.61
C PHE A 19 4.21 2.41 -11.99
N LYS A 20 5.29 1.77 -12.44
CA LYS A 20 5.49 1.25 -13.81
C LYS A 20 4.44 0.23 -14.26
N THR A 21 3.25 0.68 -14.66
CA THR A 21 2.36 0.18 -15.73
C THR A 21 1.21 1.19 -16.00
N PRO A 22 1.34 2.06 -17.04
CA PRO A 22 0.44 3.20 -17.30
C PRO A 22 -0.84 2.95 -18.12
N GLY A 23 -1.20 1.71 -18.44
CA GLY A 23 -2.28 1.47 -19.42
C GLY A 23 -3.71 1.62 -18.89
N LYS A 24 -3.99 1.26 -17.62
CA LYS A 24 -5.36 1.12 -17.10
C LYS A 24 -5.46 1.21 -15.57
N ARG A 25 -4.86 2.21 -14.95
CA ARG A 25 -4.93 2.36 -13.48
C ARG A 25 -5.39 3.76 -13.12
N THR A 26 -6.69 4.00 -13.32
CA THR A 26 -7.46 4.86 -12.40
C THR A 26 -7.14 4.44 -10.96
N PRO A 27 -7.20 5.35 -9.96
CA PRO A 27 -7.26 4.90 -8.57
C PRO A 27 -8.30 3.78 -8.50
N LEU A 28 -7.98 2.68 -7.79
CA LEU A 28 -8.90 1.55 -7.65
C LEU A 28 -10.28 2.15 -7.35
N LYS A 29 -11.23 1.97 -8.28
CA LYS A 29 -12.50 2.70 -8.23
C LYS A 29 -13.12 2.41 -6.86
N GLY A 30 -13.41 3.46 -6.09
CA GLY A 30 -13.91 3.36 -4.71
C GLY A 30 -12.86 3.15 -3.61
N ALA A 31 -11.55 3.28 -3.86
CA ALA A 31 -10.53 3.06 -2.84
C ALA A 31 -10.57 4.11 -1.72
N ALA A 32 -10.77 5.37 -2.07
CA ALA A 32 -10.94 6.43 -1.09
C ALA A 32 -12.14 6.14 -0.18
N ASP A 33 -13.26 5.71 -0.77
CA ASP A 33 -14.47 5.32 -0.03
C ASP A 33 -14.21 4.12 0.87
N PHE A 34 -13.56 3.08 0.36
CA PHE A 34 -13.20 1.91 1.17
C PHE A 34 -12.28 2.26 2.33
N TYR A 35 -11.28 3.12 2.10
CA TYR A 35 -10.36 3.55 3.16
C TYR A 35 -11.09 4.42 4.19
N MET A 36 -12.06 5.23 3.75
CA MET A 36 -12.93 6.00 4.64
C MET A 36 -13.82 5.10 5.50
N LEU A 37 -14.37 4.01 4.92
CA LEU A 37 -15.12 3.01 5.67
C LEU A 37 -14.24 2.35 6.74
N LEU A 38 -13.02 1.94 6.37
CA LEU A 38 -12.05 1.38 7.32
C LEU A 38 -11.66 2.38 8.42
N HIS A 39 -11.47 3.64 8.07
CA HIS A 39 -11.17 4.72 9.01
C HIS A 39 -12.31 4.88 10.04
N ARG A 40 -13.56 4.88 9.58
CA ARG A 40 -14.76 4.98 10.42
C ARG A 40 -15.06 3.69 11.20
N GLY A 41 -14.55 2.56 10.72
CA GLY A 41 -14.72 1.21 11.27
C GLY A 41 -16.19 0.78 11.40
N LYS A 42 -16.41 -0.41 11.99
CA LYS A 42 -17.73 -1.03 12.17
C LYS A 42 -18.86 -0.17 12.74
N SER A 43 -18.53 0.88 13.49
CA SER A 43 -19.53 1.76 14.12
C SER A 43 -19.89 2.98 13.27
N GLY A 44 -19.14 3.23 12.18
CA GLY A 44 -19.21 4.45 11.39
C GLY A 44 -18.63 5.71 12.07
N LYS A 45 -18.24 5.63 13.35
CA LYS A 45 -17.82 6.78 14.18
C LYS A 45 -16.40 6.65 14.76
N LYS A 46 -15.65 5.60 14.42
CA LYS A 46 -14.25 5.47 14.86
C LYS A 46 -13.35 6.42 14.06
N ALA A 47 -12.12 6.54 14.52
CA ALA A 47 -11.04 7.23 13.83
C ALA A 47 -9.81 6.29 13.76
N ASN A 48 -9.98 5.14 13.11
CA ASN A 48 -8.88 4.19 12.93
C ASN A 48 -7.77 4.84 12.10
N PRO A 49 -6.50 4.86 12.56
CA PRO A 49 -5.43 5.52 11.85
C PRO A 49 -5.14 4.83 10.50
N ILE A 50 -4.84 5.63 9.48
CA ILE A 50 -4.43 5.15 8.16
C ILE A 50 -2.98 5.56 7.93
N PHE A 51 -2.11 4.61 7.58
CA PHE A 51 -0.70 4.85 7.30
C PHE A 51 -0.42 4.63 5.82
N TYR A 52 0.10 5.64 5.13
CA TYR A 52 0.49 5.53 3.72
C TYR A 52 2.00 5.22 3.63
N VAL A 53 2.37 3.99 3.31
CA VAL A 53 3.77 3.56 3.22
C VAL A 53 4.16 3.30 1.76
N SER A 54 5.15 4.03 1.25
CA SER A 54 5.58 3.95 -0.15
C SER A 54 7.10 3.84 -0.30
N HIS A 55 7.54 3.08 -1.31
CA HIS A 55 8.91 3.10 -1.82
C HIS A 55 9.19 4.33 -2.71
N SER A 56 8.35 5.36 -2.68
CA SER A 56 8.60 6.62 -3.38
C SER A 56 9.62 7.48 -2.61
N PRO A 57 10.50 8.23 -3.30
CA PRO A 57 11.44 9.12 -2.63
C PRO A 57 10.73 10.29 -1.94
N TRP A 58 11.30 10.75 -0.82
CA TRP A 58 10.68 11.75 0.07
C TRP A 58 10.31 13.08 -0.60
N ASN A 59 11.00 13.47 -1.68
CA ASN A 59 10.70 14.71 -2.41
C ASN A 59 9.33 14.68 -3.12
N LEU A 60 8.64 13.52 -3.15
CA LEU A 60 7.27 13.38 -3.64
C LEU A 60 6.19 13.63 -2.58
N TYR A 61 6.57 13.94 -1.34
CA TYR A 61 5.63 14.11 -0.22
C TYR A 61 4.48 15.06 -0.54
N ARG A 62 4.80 16.30 -0.93
CA ARG A 62 3.79 17.35 -1.16
C ARG A 62 2.81 16.96 -2.28
N TYR A 63 3.30 16.26 -3.29
CA TYR A 63 2.45 15.78 -4.39
C TYR A 63 1.48 14.69 -3.91
N LEU A 64 1.98 13.70 -3.16
CA LEU A 64 1.17 12.61 -2.63
C LEU A 64 0.12 13.13 -1.64
N GLU A 65 0.51 14.08 -0.79
CA GLU A 65 -0.42 14.75 0.13
C GLU A 65 -1.56 15.44 -0.63
N LEU A 66 -1.25 16.26 -1.64
CA LEU A 66 -2.26 16.94 -2.45
C LEU A 66 -3.14 15.94 -3.22
N PHE A 67 -2.57 14.85 -3.72
CA PHE A 67 -3.33 13.78 -4.37
C PHE A 67 -4.34 13.14 -3.41
N LEU A 68 -3.90 12.75 -2.20
CA LEU A 68 -4.77 12.13 -1.20
C LEU A 68 -5.91 13.09 -0.81
N GLN A 69 -5.58 14.36 -0.56
CA GLN A 69 -6.56 15.40 -0.25
C GLN A 69 -7.58 15.60 -1.38
N LYS A 70 -7.11 15.78 -2.62
CA LYS A 70 -7.99 16.03 -3.78
C LYS A 70 -8.93 14.86 -4.08
N ASN A 71 -8.52 13.64 -3.74
CA ASN A 71 -9.30 12.43 -3.97
C ASN A 71 -10.04 11.94 -2.71
N ASN A 72 -10.18 12.77 -1.68
CA ASN A 72 -10.93 12.48 -0.45
C ASN A 72 -10.48 11.22 0.30
N PHE A 73 -9.19 10.88 0.22
CA PHE A 73 -8.64 9.84 1.10
C PHE A 73 -8.61 10.33 2.55
N PRO A 74 -8.79 9.43 3.53
CA PRO A 74 -8.66 9.81 4.94
C PRO A 74 -7.26 10.37 5.23
N LYS A 75 -7.18 11.37 6.13
CA LYS A 75 -5.89 11.92 6.53
C LYS A 75 -5.06 10.86 7.26
N GLY A 76 -3.76 10.85 7.00
CA GLY A 76 -2.83 9.90 7.62
C GLY A 76 -1.38 10.26 7.33
N PRO A 77 -0.43 9.79 8.16
CA PRO A 77 1.01 9.96 7.89
C PRO A 77 1.41 9.29 6.57
N ILE A 78 2.28 9.97 5.83
CA ILE A 78 2.87 9.48 4.57
C ILE A 78 4.36 9.19 4.82
N LEU A 79 4.71 7.91 4.81
CA LEU A 79 6.05 7.39 5.04
C LEU A 79 6.70 7.07 3.69
N LEU A 80 7.77 7.80 3.39
CA LEU A 80 8.49 7.74 2.12
C LEU A 80 9.94 7.33 2.35
N ARG A 81 10.56 6.74 1.32
CA ARG A 81 11.98 6.38 1.40
C ARG A 81 12.91 7.57 1.24
N ASN A 82 14.11 7.41 1.79
CA ASN A 82 15.21 8.31 1.52
C ASN A 82 15.67 8.17 0.06
N LEU A 83 16.23 9.24 -0.50
CA LEU A 83 16.83 9.19 -1.83
C LEU A 83 18.02 8.21 -1.81
N PRO A 84 18.16 7.34 -2.82
CA PRO A 84 19.29 6.43 -2.87
C PRO A 84 20.59 7.22 -2.90
N LYS A 85 21.55 6.85 -2.05
CA LYS A 85 22.91 7.40 -2.11
C LYS A 85 23.54 7.02 -3.46
N PHE A 86 24.23 7.96 -4.10
CA PHE A 86 24.86 7.74 -5.42
C PHE A 86 25.93 6.63 -5.44
N ARG A 87 26.41 6.18 -4.28
CA ARG A 87 27.25 4.98 -4.13
C ARG A 87 26.49 3.93 -3.31
N LYS A 88 25.96 2.91 -3.99
CA LYS A 88 25.63 1.64 -3.33
C LYS A 88 26.94 0.87 -3.11
N ARG A 89 27.16 0.34 -1.90
CA ARG A 89 28.22 -0.65 -1.66
C ARG A 89 27.66 -2.03 -2.03
N LYS A 90 28.53 -2.95 -2.45
CA LYS A 90 28.13 -4.32 -2.80
C LYS A 90 27.57 -5.11 -1.61
N ASP A 91 27.79 -4.64 -0.38
CA ASP A 91 27.38 -5.32 0.85
C ASP A 91 25.93 -5.01 1.30
N ASP A 92 25.15 -4.27 0.50
CA ASP A 92 23.76 -3.90 0.83
C ASP A 92 22.73 -5.02 0.52
N GLU A 93 23.18 -6.26 0.33
CA GLU A 93 22.35 -7.38 -0.17
C GLU A 93 21.43 -8.04 0.90
N GLU A 94 21.67 -7.80 2.20
CA GLU A 94 20.93 -8.45 3.30
C GLU A 94 19.86 -7.57 3.98
N GLU A 95 19.72 -6.29 3.59
CA GLU A 95 18.74 -5.44 4.25
C GLU A 95 17.31 -5.67 3.73
N LYS A 96 16.40 -6.02 4.65
CA LYS A 96 14.95 -6.01 4.39
C LYS A 96 14.53 -4.73 3.65
N PRO A 97 13.64 -4.81 2.64
CA PRO A 97 13.16 -3.65 1.92
C PRO A 97 12.70 -2.54 2.88
N GLN A 98 13.04 -1.29 2.59
CA GLN A 98 12.74 -0.18 3.49
C GLN A 98 11.26 -0.13 3.90
N LYS A 99 10.32 -0.41 2.98
CA LYS A 99 8.89 -0.47 3.31
C LYS A 99 8.56 -1.50 4.39
N GLN A 100 9.22 -2.65 4.39
CA GLN A 100 9.03 -3.65 5.42
C GLN A 100 9.51 -3.14 6.78
N LYS A 101 10.68 -2.48 6.83
CA LYS A 101 11.18 -1.82 8.05
C LYS A 101 10.19 -0.79 8.58
N GLU A 102 9.63 0.05 7.71
CA GLU A 102 8.63 1.06 8.11
C GLU A 102 7.34 0.42 8.67
N ILE A 103 6.82 -0.65 8.06
CA ILE A 103 5.62 -1.33 8.57
C ILE A 103 5.90 -1.98 9.92
N LEU A 104 7.06 -2.64 10.09
CA LEU A 104 7.46 -3.21 11.37
C LEU A 104 7.62 -2.15 12.45
N ASN A 105 8.16 -0.96 12.10
CA ASN A 105 8.22 0.17 13.01
C ASN A 105 6.83 0.63 13.45
N ILE A 106 5.87 0.78 12.52
CA ILE A 106 4.47 1.10 12.86
C ILE A 106 3.89 0.06 13.83
N LEU A 107 4.05 -1.22 13.55
CA LEU A 107 3.54 -2.31 14.38
C LEU A 107 4.12 -2.29 15.80
N LYS A 108 5.40 -1.92 15.92
CA LYS A 108 6.12 -1.72 17.19
C LYS A 108 5.66 -0.47 17.92
N THR A 109 5.43 0.64 17.21
CA THR A 109 4.97 1.91 17.79
C THR A 109 3.56 1.79 18.37
N TYR A 110 2.69 0.99 17.74
CA TYR A 110 1.30 0.82 18.18
C TYR A 110 1.01 -0.63 18.57
N PRO A 111 1.56 -1.14 19.70
CA PRO A 111 1.55 -2.57 20.01
C PRO A 111 0.15 -3.17 20.25
N SER A 112 -0.83 -2.34 20.65
CA SER A 112 -2.20 -2.78 20.92
C SER A 112 -3.12 -2.75 19.70
N LEU A 113 -2.72 -2.11 18.60
CA LEU A 113 -3.56 -1.99 17.40
C LEU A 113 -3.41 -3.20 16.49
N LYS A 114 -4.51 -3.64 15.88
CA LYS A 114 -4.50 -4.62 14.78
C LYS A 114 -4.60 -3.90 13.44
N PHE A 115 -4.01 -4.48 12.41
CA PHE A 115 -3.81 -3.83 11.12
C PHE A 115 -4.39 -4.65 9.98
N ILE A 116 -4.79 -3.95 8.93
CA ILE A 116 -5.11 -4.51 7.62
C ILE A 116 -4.07 -3.97 6.65
N LEU A 117 -3.44 -4.85 5.88
CA LEU A 117 -2.43 -4.47 4.89
C LEU A 117 -3.09 -4.34 3.52
N ILE A 118 -2.90 -3.21 2.84
CA ILE A 118 -3.49 -2.94 1.52
C ILE A 118 -2.40 -2.49 0.57
N GLY A 119 -2.22 -3.20 -0.55
CA GLY A 119 -1.15 -2.92 -1.51
C GLY A 119 -1.39 -3.52 -2.90
N ASP A 120 -0.35 -3.56 -3.71
CA ASP A 120 -0.42 -4.00 -5.12
C ASP A 120 0.28 -5.34 -5.34
N SER A 121 -0.38 -6.32 -5.96
CA SER A 121 0.24 -7.62 -6.25
C SER A 121 1.34 -7.55 -7.31
N GLY A 122 1.46 -6.45 -8.05
CA GLY A 122 2.46 -6.29 -9.11
C GLY A 122 3.87 -5.97 -8.65
N GLU A 123 4.04 -5.71 -7.35
CA GLU A 123 5.28 -5.24 -6.73
C GLU A 123 5.73 -6.19 -5.59
N HIS A 124 6.64 -5.73 -4.74
CA HIS A 124 7.16 -6.47 -3.58
C HIS A 124 6.16 -6.55 -2.41
N ASP A 125 4.99 -5.93 -2.53
CA ASP A 125 4.02 -5.85 -1.42
C ASP A 125 3.50 -7.24 -1.01
N ALA A 126 3.26 -8.12 -1.97
CA ALA A 126 2.84 -9.49 -1.70
C ALA A 126 3.86 -10.24 -0.81
N ASP A 127 5.13 -10.19 -1.20
CA ASP A 127 6.23 -10.84 -0.48
C ASP A 127 6.40 -10.21 0.92
N ILE A 128 6.39 -8.88 1.02
CA ILE A 128 6.53 -8.14 2.28
C ILE A 128 5.35 -8.43 3.23
N TYR A 129 4.11 -8.41 2.74
CA TYR A 129 2.93 -8.58 3.59
C TYR A 129 2.79 -10.01 4.09
N LYS A 130 3.13 -11.00 3.25
CA LYS A 130 3.19 -12.41 3.67
C LYS A 130 4.13 -12.56 4.86
N GLU A 131 5.37 -12.10 4.73
CA GLU A 131 6.38 -12.25 5.78
C GLU A 131 5.99 -11.50 7.06
N ILE A 132 5.48 -10.27 6.94
CA ILE A 132 5.02 -9.49 8.11
C ILE A 132 3.90 -10.22 8.86
N ALA A 133 2.93 -10.77 8.13
CA ALA A 133 1.84 -11.49 8.77
C ALA A 133 2.27 -12.85 9.34
N GLU A 134 3.31 -13.50 8.79
CA GLU A 134 3.93 -14.69 9.41
C GLU A 134 4.69 -14.33 10.70
N ILE A 135 5.35 -13.16 10.73
CA ILE A 135 6.06 -12.67 11.92
C ILE A 135 5.08 -12.16 13.00
N GLN A 136 3.92 -11.62 12.60
CA GLN A 136 2.95 -10.97 13.49
C GLN A 136 1.50 -11.45 13.21
N PRO A 137 1.21 -12.75 13.31
CA PRO A 137 -0.06 -13.34 12.87
C PRO A 137 -1.28 -12.73 13.59
N ASP A 138 -1.19 -12.51 14.90
CA ASP A 138 -2.31 -11.99 15.70
C ASP A 138 -2.60 -10.49 15.49
N ARG A 139 -1.68 -9.81 14.79
CA ARG A 139 -1.73 -8.36 14.56
C ARG A 139 -2.27 -8.02 13.17
N ILE A 140 -2.23 -8.93 12.20
CA ILE A 140 -2.68 -8.69 10.84
C ILE A 140 -4.03 -9.38 10.59
N LEU A 141 -5.09 -8.58 10.49
CA LEU A 141 -6.46 -9.06 10.34
C LEU A 141 -6.78 -9.56 8.93
N ALA A 142 -6.20 -8.91 7.93
CA ALA A 142 -6.37 -9.27 6.52
C ALA A 142 -5.31 -8.59 5.66
N ILE A 143 -5.08 -9.17 4.48
CA ILE A 143 -4.25 -8.61 3.42
C ILE A 143 -5.11 -8.44 2.17
N TYR A 144 -5.20 -7.21 1.66
CA TYR A 144 -5.84 -6.92 0.37
C TYR A 144 -4.76 -6.56 -0.66
N LEU A 145 -4.61 -7.40 -1.68
CA LEU A 145 -3.66 -7.20 -2.77
C LEU A 145 -4.41 -6.88 -4.05
N ARG A 146 -4.18 -5.70 -4.62
CA ARG A 146 -4.80 -5.33 -5.89
C ARG A 146 -4.24 -6.20 -7.02
N SER A 147 -5.11 -6.87 -7.75
CA SER A 147 -4.80 -7.64 -8.95
C SER A 147 -4.22 -6.77 -10.07
N VAL A 148 -3.25 -7.31 -10.80
CA VAL A 148 -2.59 -6.63 -11.92
C VAL A 148 -2.92 -7.32 -13.24
N ALA A 149 -2.99 -6.56 -14.33
CA ALA A 149 -3.33 -7.12 -15.64
C ALA A 149 -2.30 -8.12 -16.19
N ARG A 150 -1.07 -8.11 -15.67
CA ARG A 150 -0.02 -9.04 -16.12
C ARG A 150 -0.23 -10.41 -15.48
N ARG A 151 -0.72 -11.36 -16.29
CA ARG A 151 -1.00 -12.75 -15.90
C ARG A 151 0.18 -13.43 -15.18
N SER A 152 1.39 -13.36 -15.73
CA SER A 152 2.58 -13.98 -15.13
C SER A 152 2.91 -13.47 -13.72
N LYS A 153 2.68 -12.17 -13.47
CA LYS A 153 2.84 -11.60 -12.12
C LYS A 153 1.78 -12.16 -11.16
N MET A 154 0.54 -12.28 -11.62
CA MET A 154 -0.53 -12.85 -10.81
C MET A 154 -0.33 -14.34 -10.51
N GLU A 155 0.18 -15.12 -11.46
CA GLU A 155 0.51 -16.54 -11.26
C GLU A 155 1.59 -16.70 -10.18
N ARG A 156 2.67 -15.91 -10.25
CA ARG A 156 3.72 -15.89 -9.21
C ARG A 156 3.13 -15.60 -7.83
N VAL A 157 2.31 -14.55 -7.73
CA VAL A 157 1.77 -14.12 -6.44
C VAL A 157 0.75 -15.11 -5.89
N ARG A 158 -0.07 -15.73 -6.75
CA ARG A 158 -0.96 -16.82 -6.31
C ARG A 158 -0.17 -18.01 -5.79
N GLY A 159 0.90 -18.40 -6.47
CA GLY A 159 1.81 -19.46 -5.99
C GLY A 159 2.47 -19.11 -4.65
N LEU A 160 2.84 -17.85 -4.44
CA LEU A 160 3.39 -17.37 -3.15
C LEU A 160 2.42 -17.61 -1.98
N TYR A 161 1.12 -17.53 -2.24
CA TYR A 161 0.04 -17.65 -1.25
C TYR A 161 -0.71 -19.01 -1.30
N GLU A 162 -0.30 -19.96 -2.14
CA GLU A 162 -1.03 -21.22 -2.36
C GLU A 162 -1.22 -22.05 -1.08
N ASN A 163 -0.17 -22.13 -0.26
CA ASN A 163 -0.19 -22.86 1.02
C ASN A 163 -0.25 -21.92 2.23
N TYR A 164 -0.57 -20.65 2.01
CA TYR A 164 -0.60 -19.65 3.05
C TYR A 164 -1.90 -19.71 3.86
N LYS A 165 -1.80 -19.83 5.19
CA LYS A 165 -2.96 -19.99 6.09
C LYS A 165 -3.00 -19.00 7.25
N THR A 166 -2.02 -18.11 7.34
CA THR A 166 -1.78 -17.31 8.54
C THR A 166 -2.84 -16.21 8.75
N THR A 167 -3.21 -15.51 7.69
CA THR A 167 -4.23 -14.46 7.72
C THR A 167 -5.02 -14.46 6.42
N PRO A 168 -6.30 -14.03 6.39
CA PRO A 168 -7.06 -13.91 5.16
C PRO A 168 -6.37 -13.00 4.12
N VAL A 169 -6.21 -13.50 2.90
CA VAL A 169 -5.61 -12.77 1.78
C VAL A 169 -6.60 -12.72 0.63
N LEU A 170 -6.91 -11.50 0.15
CA LEU A 170 -7.81 -11.28 -0.96
C LEU A 170 -7.09 -10.58 -2.12
N PHE A 171 -7.16 -11.19 -3.30
CA PHE A 171 -6.76 -10.58 -4.56
C PHE A 171 -7.94 -9.81 -5.15
N VAL A 172 -7.91 -8.48 -5.06
CA VAL A 172 -9.05 -7.63 -5.42
C VAL A 172 -8.84 -6.92 -6.75
N GLU A 173 -9.85 -6.95 -7.62
CA GLU A 173 -9.87 -6.20 -8.88
C GLU A 173 -10.47 -4.81 -8.72
N ASN A 174 -11.42 -4.66 -7.78
CA ASN A 174 -12.10 -3.42 -7.46
C ASN A 174 -12.33 -3.32 -5.93
N SER A 175 -12.72 -2.13 -5.45
CA SER A 175 -12.92 -1.91 -4.02
C SER A 175 -14.17 -2.62 -3.47
N GLU A 176 -15.14 -2.95 -4.33
CA GLU A 176 -16.40 -3.61 -3.91
C GLU A 176 -16.13 -5.00 -3.33
N GLN A 177 -15.21 -5.76 -3.93
CA GLN A 177 -14.75 -7.04 -3.39
C GLN A 177 -14.11 -6.90 -2.00
N ALA A 178 -13.28 -5.86 -1.81
CA ALA A 178 -12.65 -5.59 -0.52
C ALA A 178 -13.68 -5.18 0.55
N VAL A 179 -14.65 -4.35 0.16
CA VAL A 179 -15.78 -3.92 1.01
C VAL A 179 -16.62 -5.12 1.43
N ALA A 180 -16.96 -6.03 0.52
CA ALA A 180 -17.76 -7.21 0.83
C ALA A 180 -17.09 -8.07 1.92
N HIS A 181 -15.81 -8.41 1.74
CA HIS A 181 -15.04 -9.15 2.72
C HIS A 181 -14.88 -8.40 4.05
N ALA A 182 -14.68 -7.08 4.00
CA ALA A 182 -14.55 -6.27 5.20
C ALA A 182 -15.85 -6.24 6.02
N LYS A 183 -17.03 -6.24 5.37
CA LYS A 183 -18.33 -6.36 6.04
C LYS A 183 -18.52 -7.74 6.67
N GLU A 184 -18.22 -8.80 5.93
CA GLU A 184 -18.31 -10.18 6.41
C GLU A 184 -17.47 -10.41 7.67
N ASN A 185 -16.29 -9.79 7.73
CA ASN A 185 -15.39 -9.87 8.88
C ASN A 185 -15.60 -8.76 9.92
N SER A 186 -16.67 -7.96 9.82
CA SER A 186 -16.98 -6.86 10.76
C SER A 186 -15.86 -5.83 10.95
N PHE A 187 -15.08 -5.56 9.91
CA PHE A 187 -14.06 -4.50 9.88
C PHE A 187 -14.68 -3.12 9.66
N ILE A 188 -15.74 -3.07 8.85
CA ILE A 188 -16.51 -1.87 8.48
C ILE A 188 -18.00 -2.07 8.70
#